data_AF-A0A7V4AZM5-F1
#
_entry.id   AF-A0A7V4AZM5-F1
#
_cell.length_a   1.000
_cell.length_b   1.000
_cell.length_c   1.000
_cell.angle_alpha   90.00
_cell.angle_beta   90.00
_cell.angle_gamma   90.00
#
_symmetry.space_group_name_H-M   'P 1'
#
loop_
_entity.id
_entity.type
_entity.pdbx_description
1 polymer ?
#
loop_
_entity_poly.entity_id
_entity_poly.type
_entity_poly.pdbx_seq_one_letter_code
_entity_poly.pdbx_strand_id
1 'polypeptide(L)'
;MENSVTAQSKPGGSMMSGSNDGSVKIELSGDEMQAVAFIMPPGLDGRPVEVADVKRALKEAGVVSGIVNNERIAAFCEEGKLVPVDFLAAAGTQPGAGEDASITYAWLKEDAKAQDDVSKIDFRELNLVKSVRAGDVIAVRKPPTRGAEGETVTGKKTPGEWGSDVSVKPGANVTCNPDNTQFIAAMDGSPKIANGVISVDPVYRIPGDVDYSTGNINFAGALEIKGNVQDGFVVKAEGNISIGGNVQAAEVIAGGDVAVAGGIITRHEGTVSAQGTISAKFIENSVVEADGDVIADRAIINSKVRSNNRVICTSREGKIMGGDIMAFHEIRAKHLGTDKETLTVLRAGFKFDVFLKLAALEEKLVKVLQESERIRKSLASAKTAQGDAVMTLKKNLAQLDSQKLAIQQHLAALRGKVQVNPFATVKGEEFIHPGTLIYIGGARERVAKALKFATLSADKEGGIALSAYDELSRSVKTTSVGAKEKQKTVLIVDDAKFMRNKLRNILENANFKVVAEAEDGRDAVGLYNKHKPDVVTMDITMPNVDGITSLRAIKKIDPKARVVMISALGQKDKVKDSIIAGAMDFVIKPFVPEKVVEIISRIASKDDGKEAAQ
;
A
#
# COMPACT_ATOMS: atom_id res chain seq x y z
N MET A 1 77.94 8.68 -34.88
CA MET A 1 78.73 7.86 -33.95
C MET A 1 78.72 6.47 -34.54
N GLU A 2 79.68 6.15 -35.41
CA GLU A 2 80.89 5.36 -35.09
C GLU A 2 80.52 3.95 -34.56
N ASN A 3 81.02 2.82 -35.04
CA ASN A 3 82.09 2.51 -36.00
C ASN A 3 82.07 1.00 -36.33
N SER A 4 82.64 0.64 -37.49
CA SER A 4 83.40 -0.61 -37.77
C SER A 4 82.61 -1.93 -37.98
N VAL A 5 82.95 -2.90 -38.85
CA VAL A 5 84.20 -3.30 -39.51
C VAL A 5 83.91 -3.93 -40.89
N THR A 6 84.82 -3.70 -41.84
CA THR A 6 84.98 -4.28 -43.19
C THR A 6 85.36 -5.77 -43.21
N ALA A 7 84.85 -6.53 -44.19
CA ALA A 7 85.60 -7.63 -44.81
C ALA A 7 85.16 -7.85 -46.28
N GLN A 8 86.07 -7.55 -47.21
CA GLN A 8 86.02 -8.02 -48.60
C GLN A 8 86.47 -9.49 -48.64
N SER A 9 85.74 -10.34 -49.36
CA SER A 9 86.28 -11.61 -49.88
C SER A 9 85.89 -11.79 -51.34
N LYS A 10 86.91 -12.03 -52.17
CA LYS A 10 86.91 -12.23 -53.63
C LYS A 10 85.98 -13.37 -54.10
N PRO A 11 85.58 -13.39 -55.39
CA PRO A 11 84.79 -14.45 -55.97
C PRO A 11 85.67 -15.68 -56.27
N GLY A 12 85.40 -16.79 -55.58
CA GLY A 12 85.91 -18.11 -55.91
C GLY A 12 84.83 -18.90 -56.62
N GLY A 13 85.02 -19.14 -57.91
CA GLY A 13 84.13 -19.98 -58.71
C GLY A 13 84.13 -21.43 -58.20
N SER A 14 82.93 -21.98 -58.07
CA SER A 14 82.69 -23.41 -58.08
C SER A 14 81.62 -23.66 -59.13
N MET A 15 82.04 -24.12 -60.31
CA MET A 15 81.16 -24.67 -61.34
C MET A 15 80.39 -25.86 -60.75
N MET A 16 79.12 -25.65 -60.46
CA MET A 16 78.14 -26.74 -60.37
C MET A 16 77.55 -26.91 -61.78
N SER A 17 77.61 -28.12 -62.32
CA SER A 17 76.91 -28.52 -63.53
C SER A 17 75.40 -28.34 -63.35
N GLY A 18 74.85 -27.25 -63.86
CA GLY A 18 73.40 -27.06 -63.95
C GLY A 18 72.86 -27.84 -65.15
N SER A 19 71.79 -28.62 -64.97
CA SER A 19 71.06 -29.18 -66.11
C SER A 19 70.50 -28.05 -66.98
N ASN A 20 70.37 -28.28 -68.29
CA ASN A 20 69.73 -27.33 -69.20
C ASN A 20 68.20 -27.31 -69.04
N ASP A 21 67.63 -28.06 -68.10
CA ASP A 21 66.19 -28.18 -67.90
C ASP A 21 65.58 -26.89 -67.32
N GLY A 22 64.29 -26.70 -67.58
CA GLY A 22 63.52 -25.68 -66.91
C GLY A 22 63.53 -25.93 -65.40
N SER A 23 63.64 -24.86 -64.63
CA SER A 23 63.71 -24.97 -63.17
C SER A 23 62.55 -24.23 -62.53
N VAL A 24 62.09 -24.76 -61.39
CA VAL A 24 61.09 -24.10 -60.55
C VAL A 24 61.70 -23.83 -59.18
N LYS A 25 61.58 -22.58 -58.73
CA LYS A 25 61.96 -22.16 -57.38
C LYS A 25 60.71 -21.69 -56.66
N ILE A 26 60.52 -22.13 -55.42
CA ILE A 26 59.44 -21.64 -54.56
C ILE A 26 60.03 -20.63 -53.58
N GLU A 27 59.41 -19.47 -53.46
CA GLU A 27 59.68 -18.52 -52.39
C GLU A 27 58.44 -18.38 -51.50
N LEU A 28 58.66 -18.53 -50.19
CA LEU A 28 57.63 -18.31 -49.18
C LEU A 28 57.70 -16.85 -48.72
N SER A 29 56.55 -16.23 -48.50
CA SER A 29 56.48 -14.95 -47.79
C SER A 29 57.00 -15.10 -46.36
N GLY A 30 57.51 -14.02 -45.77
CA GLY A 30 58.10 -14.05 -44.42
C GLY A 30 57.12 -14.44 -43.30
N ASP A 31 55.81 -14.32 -43.56
CA ASP A 31 54.71 -14.76 -42.68
C ASP A 31 54.17 -16.16 -43.03
N GLU A 32 54.75 -16.83 -44.03
CA GLU A 32 54.33 -18.13 -44.55
C GLU A 32 52.88 -18.17 -45.06
N MET A 33 52.26 -17.03 -45.35
CA MET A 33 50.89 -16.95 -45.86
C MET A 33 50.79 -17.14 -47.38
N GLN A 34 51.90 -17.04 -48.10
CA GLN A 34 51.94 -17.15 -49.56
C GLN A 34 53.16 -17.96 -50.01
N ALA A 35 52.96 -18.80 -51.03
CA ALA A 35 54.05 -19.42 -51.78
C ALA A 35 53.97 -18.95 -53.23
N VAL A 36 55.04 -18.31 -53.71
CA VAL A 36 55.16 -17.89 -55.11
C VAL A 36 56.10 -18.87 -55.82
N ALA A 37 55.64 -19.44 -56.93
CA ALA A 37 56.45 -20.31 -57.77
C ALA A 37 57.04 -19.48 -58.92
N PHE A 38 58.36 -19.53 -59.07
CA PHE A 38 59.11 -18.93 -60.17
C PHE A 38 59.55 -20.03 -61.11
N ILE A 39 59.03 -20.02 -62.33
CA ILE A 39 59.38 -20.97 -63.39
C ILE A 39 60.34 -20.27 -64.35
N MET A 40 61.49 -20.90 -64.57
CA MET A 40 62.47 -20.49 -65.57
C MET A 40 62.36 -21.42 -66.79
N PRO A 41 62.42 -20.87 -68.01
CA PRO A 41 62.35 -21.67 -69.23
C PRO A 41 63.58 -22.58 -69.37
N PRO A 42 63.44 -23.75 -70.03
CA PRO A 42 64.57 -24.61 -70.35
C PRO A 42 65.54 -23.95 -71.34
N GLY A 43 66.81 -24.37 -71.29
CA GLY A 43 67.78 -24.12 -72.36
C GLY A 43 67.47 -24.94 -73.62
N LEU A 44 68.27 -24.75 -74.68
CA LEU A 44 68.04 -25.30 -76.03
C LEU A 44 67.74 -26.82 -76.11
N ASP A 45 68.18 -27.62 -75.13
CA ASP A 45 67.98 -29.08 -75.07
C ASP A 45 67.37 -29.56 -73.72
N GLY A 46 66.76 -28.65 -72.95
CA GLY A 46 66.19 -28.95 -71.63
C GLY A 46 64.73 -29.36 -71.65
N ARG A 47 64.30 -30.17 -70.68
CA ARG A 47 62.88 -30.48 -70.45
C ARG A 47 62.17 -29.28 -69.80
N PRO A 48 60.96 -28.88 -70.27
CA PRO A 48 60.17 -27.84 -69.61
C PRO A 48 59.61 -28.31 -68.26
N VAL A 49 59.34 -27.36 -67.36
CA VAL A 49 58.72 -27.65 -66.05
C VAL A 49 57.27 -28.12 -66.25
N GLU A 50 56.91 -29.24 -65.66
CA GLU A 50 55.52 -29.74 -65.64
C GLU A 50 54.85 -29.52 -64.28
N VAL A 51 53.51 -29.68 -64.24
CA VAL A 51 52.72 -29.58 -63.00
C VAL A 51 53.27 -30.46 -61.87
N ALA A 52 53.78 -31.65 -62.22
CA ALA A 52 54.38 -32.57 -61.27
C ALA A 52 55.65 -32.00 -60.62
N ASP A 53 56.46 -31.26 -61.38
CA ASP A 53 57.69 -30.63 -60.90
C ASP A 53 57.38 -29.44 -59.99
N VAL A 54 56.38 -28.62 -60.32
CA VAL A 54 55.90 -27.54 -59.44
C VAL A 54 55.35 -28.10 -58.12
N LYS A 55 54.55 -29.17 -58.18
CA LYS A 55 54.04 -29.83 -56.97
C LYS A 55 55.14 -30.44 -56.11
N ARG A 56 56.16 -31.03 -56.74
CA ARG A 56 57.33 -31.55 -56.03
C ARG A 56 58.09 -30.41 -55.34
N ALA A 57 58.33 -29.31 -56.04
CA ALA A 57 59.00 -28.14 -55.49
C ALA A 57 58.20 -27.47 -54.35
N LEU A 58 56.87 -27.38 -54.46
CA LEU A 58 55.99 -26.92 -53.38
C LEU A 58 56.09 -27.82 -52.14
N LYS A 59 56.09 -29.15 -52.35
CA LYS A 59 56.24 -30.12 -51.26
C LYS A 59 57.61 -30.04 -50.59
N GLU A 60 58.68 -29.89 -51.38
CA GLU A 60 60.05 -29.71 -50.88
C GLU A 60 60.22 -28.39 -50.12
N ALA A 61 59.52 -27.33 -50.54
CA ALA A 61 59.44 -26.05 -49.84
C ALA A 61 58.53 -26.08 -48.60
N GLY A 62 57.93 -27.23 -48.27
CA GLY A 62 57.09 -27.40 -47.08
C GLY A 62 55.65 -26.90 -47.22
N VAL A 63 55.18 -26.61 -48.44
CA VAL A 63 53.79 -26.21 -48.70
C VAL A 63 52.87 -27.43 -48.67
N VAL A 64 51.86 -27.39 -47.80
CA VAL A 64 50.94 -28.50 -47.53
C VAL A 64 49.47 -28.16 -47.76
N SER A 65 49.11 -26.87 -47.77
CA SER A 65 47.73 -26.39 -47.89
C SER A 65 47.64 -25.17 -48.82
N GLY A 66 46.42 -24.84 -49.27
CA GLY A 66 46.18 -23.63 -50.06
C GLY A 66 46.69 -23.65 -51.51
N ILE A 67 47.13 -24.80 -52.02
CA ILE A 67 47.71 -24.93 -53.36
C ILE A 67 46.64 -24.70 -54.44
N VAL A 68 46.97 -23.89 -55.45
CA VAL A 68 46.08 -23.65 -56.58
C VAL A 68 45.84 -24.92 -57.41
N ASN A 69 44.71 -24.99 -58.12
CA ASN A 69 44.35 -26.20 -58.88
C ASN A 69 45.34 -26.52 -60.02
N ASN A 70 45.37 -27.78 -60.45
CA ASN A 70 46.33 -28.26 -61.45
C ASN A 70 46.22 -27.53 -62.78
N GLU A 71 45.01 -27.12 -63.18
CA GLU A 71 44.75 -26.38 -64.42
C GLU A 71 45.45 -25.03 -64.42
N ARG A 72 45.39 -24.30 -63.30
CA ARG A 72 46.09 -23.02 -63.14
C ARG A 72 47.60 -23.21 -63.15
N ILE A 73 48.13 -24.23 -62.48
CA ILE A 73 49.56 -24.55 -62.53
C ILE A 73 49.99 -24.87 -63.98
N ALA A 74 49.22 -25.69 -64.69
CA ALA A 74 49.51 -26.09 -66.07
C ALA A 74 49.59 -24.90 -67.02
N ALA A 75 48.69 -23.92 -66.86
CA ALA A 75 48.70 -22.69 -67.65
C ALA A 75 50.02 -21.91 -67.49
N PHE A 76 50.51 -21.75 -66.25
CA PHE A 76 51.78 -21.08 -65.99
C PHE A 76 52.99 -21.93 -66.41
N CYS A 77 52.92 -23.26 -66.31
CA CYS A 77 53.96 -24.13 -66.87
C CYS A 77 54.08 -23.99 -68.40
N GLU A 78 52.96 -23.81 -69.12
CA GLU A 78 52.94 -23.62 -70.57
C GLU A 78 53.60 -22.28 -70.97
N GLU A 79 53.23 -21.20 -70.30
CA GLU A 79 53.82 -19.88 -70.50
C GLU A 79 55.31 -19.86 -70.13
N GLY A 80 55.65 -20.55 -69.04
CA GLY A 80 57.00 -20.73 -68.52
C GLY A 80 57.97 -21.48 -69.44
N LYS A 81 57.50 -22.06 -70.55
CA LYS A 81 58.36 -22.69 -71.57
C LYS A 81 59.17 -21.68 -72.37
N LEU A 82 58.63 -20.48 -72.56
CA LEU A 82 59.19 -19.46 -73.45
C LEU A 82 59.83 -18.31 -72.69
N VAL A 83 59.26 -17.95 -71.54
CA VAL A 83 59.69 -16.80 -70.73
C VAL A 83 59.64 -17.15 -69.25
N PRO A 84 60.44 -16.49 -68.39
CA PRO A 84 60.28 -16.60 -66.95
C PRO A 84 58.89 -16.12 -66.51
N VAL A 85 58.24 -16.90 -65.65
CA VAL A 85 56.93 -16.54 -65.08
C VAL A 85 56.90 -16.81 -63.58
N ASP A 86 56.17 -15.99 -62.85
CA ASP A 86 55.88 -16.17 -61.45
C ASP A 86 54.38 -16.14 -61.17
N PHE A 87 53.93 -16.95 -60.21
CA PHE A 87 52.53 -16.95 -59.80
C PHE A 87 52.36 -17.39 -58.34
N LEU A 88 51.29 -16.91 -57.72
CA LEU A 88 50.86 -17.36 -56.40
C LEU A 88 50.40 -18.83 -56.48
N ALA A 89 51.29 -19.73 -56.06
CA ALA A 89 51.12 -21.16 -56.16
C ALA A 89 50.37 -21.74 -54.95
N ALA A 90 50.45 -21.10 -53.78
CA ALA A 90 49.59 -21.39 -52.64
C ALA A 90 49.30 -20.15 -51.81
N ALA A 91 48.13 -20.12 -51.17
CA ALA A 91 47.71 -19.06 -50.24
C ALA A 91 47.09 -19.65 -48.97
N GLY A 92 47.54 -19.18 -47.81
CA GLY A 92 47.00 -19.54 -46.50
C GLY A 92 45.67 -18.85 -46.22
N THR A 93 44.95 -19.34 -45.21
CA THR A 93 43.71 -18.73 -44.71
C THR A 93 44.00 -17.79 -43.55
N GLN A 94 43.56 -16.54 -43.62
CA GLN A 94 43.74 -15.60 -42.50
C GLN A 94 42.84 -15.97 -41.31
N PRO A 95 43.30 -15.77 -40.07
CA PRO A 95 42.44 -15.91 -38.89
C PRO A 95 41.26 -14.94 -38.95
N GLY A 96 40.07 -15.43 -38.60
CA GLY A 96 38.87 -14.60 -38.53
C GLY A 96 38.75 -13.84 -37.21
N ALA A 97 37.98 -12.75 -37.23
CA ALA A 97 37.53 -12.06 -36.03
C ALA A 97 36.31 -12.77 -35.42
N GLY A 98 36.31 -12.92 -34.09
CA GLY A 98 35.17 -13.42 -33.33
C GLY A 98 34.06 -12.38 -33.18
N GLU A 99 32.86 -12.82 -32.80
CA GLU A 99 31.73 -11.92 -32.51
C GLU A 99 31.85 -11.34 -31.10
N ASP A 100 31.59 -10.04 -30.96
CA ASP A 100 31.59 -9.35 -29.68
C ASP A 100 30.47 -9.83 -28.74
N ALA A 101 30.72 -9.73 -27.43
CA ALA A 101 29.71 -9.99 -26.43
C ALA A 101 28.57 -8.97 -26.56
N SER A 102 27.32 -9.44 -26.49
CA SER A 102 26.15 -8.58 -26.55
C SER A 102 25.20 -8.85 -25.40
N ILE A 103 24.48 -7.82 -24.97
CA ILE A 103 23.52 -7.92 -23.88
C ILE A 103 22.18 -7.43 -24.37
N THR A 104 21.20 -8.33 -24.33
CA THR A 104 19.81 -8.03 -24.67
C THR A 104 19.05 -7.78 -23.38
N TYR A 105 18.61 -6.55 -23.17
CA TYR A 105 17.76 -6.18 -22.04
C TYR A 105 16.29 -6.41 -22.41
N ALA A 106 15.63 -7.33 -21.71
CA ALA A 106 14.26 -7.72 -22.03
C ALA A 106 13.25 -6.58 -21.87
N TRP A 107 13.51 -5.66 -20.93
CA TRP A 107 12.67 -4.51 -20.57
C TRP A 107 12.92 -3.25 -21.41
N LEU A 108 13.95 -3.24 -22.27
CA LEU A 108 14.26 -2.12 -23.17
C LEU A 108 13.75 -2.32 -24.59
N LYS A 109 13.02 -3.42 -24.87
CA LYS A 109 12.35 -3.58 -26.16
C LYS A 109 11.50 -2.33 -26.42
N GLU A 110 11.71 -1.69 -27.57
CA GLU A 110 10.79 -0.68 -28.06
C GLU A 110 9.44 -1.38 -28.22
N ASP A 111 8.40 -0.82 -27.60
CA ASP A 111 7.04 -1.23 -27.91
C ASP A 111 6.92 -1.10 -29.43
N ALA A 112 6.68 -2.23 -30.08
CA ALA A 112 6.40 -2.26 -31.51
C ALA A 112 5.30 -1.22 -31.70
N LYS A 113 5.64 -0.10 -32.35
CA LYS A 113 4.70 0.99 -32.62
C LYS A 113 3.42 0.34 -33.10
N ALA A 114 2.34 0.60 -32.37
CA ALA A 114 0.99 0.27 -32.78
C ALA A 114 0.81 0.81 -34.20
N GLN A 115 1.04 -0.06 -35.17
CA GLN A 115 0.79 0.19 -36.57
C GLN A 115 -0.62 -0.32 -36.80
N ASP A 116 -1.61 0.36 -36.23
CA ASP A 116 -3.02 0.14 -36.50
C ASP A 116 -3.80 1.44 -36.26
N ASP A 117 -4.57 1.82 -37.29
CA ASP A 117 -5.54 2.92 -37.42
C ASP A 117 -5.48 4.11 -36.43
N VAL A 118 -5.10 5.26 -36.98
CA VAL A 118 -4.98 6.59 -36.34
C VAL A 118 -6.30 7.15 -35.75
N SER A 119 -7.39 6.38 -35.73
CA SER A 119 -8.71 6.89 -35.33
C SER A 119 -9.14 6.62 -33.88
N LYS A 120 -8.30 5.99 -33.04
CA LYS A 120 -8.61 5.88 -31.60
C LYS A 120 -7.41 5.52 -30.71
N ILE A 121 -6.31 6.27 -30.81
CA ILE A 121 -5.23 6.13 -29.81
C ILE A 121 -5.70 6.83 -28.53
N ASP A 122 -6.09 6.06 -27.52
CA ASP A 122 -6.29 6.58 -26.18
C ASP A 122 -4.90 6.82 -25.55
N PHE A 123 -4.42 8.06 -25.63
CA PHE A 123 -3.12 8.48 -25.11
C PHE A 123 -2.98 8.27 -23.58
N ARG A 124 -4.01 7.76 -22.88
CA ARG A 124 -3.94 7.35 -21.47
C ARG A 124 -3.43 5.92 -21.26
N GLU A 125 -3.55 5.04 -22.26
CA GLU A 125 -3.13 3.63 -22.18
C GLU A 125 -1.70 3.41 -22.68
N LEU A 126 -0.83 4.42 -22.58
CA LEU A 126 0.56 4.28 -23.02
C LEU A 126 1.37 3.26 -22.19
N ASN A 127 0.89 2.90 -20.99
CA ASN A 127 1.44 1.85 -20.11
C ASN A 127 3.00 1.86 -20.04
N LEU A 128 3.59 3.06 -20.02
CA LEU A 128 5.03 3.33 -20.22
C LEU A 128 5.92 2.86 -19.05
N VAL A 129 5.32 2.36 -17.97
CA VAL A 129 6.05 1.96 -16.77
C VAL A 129 6.67 0.58 -16.98
N LYS A 130 7.96 0.59 -17.31
CA LYS A 130 8.79 -0.61 -17.41
C LYS A 130 8.95 -1.25 -16.04
N SER A 131 8.21 -2.32 -15.81
CA SER A 131 8.21 -3.11 -14.56
C SER A 131 8.54 -4.58 -14.84
N VAL A 132 9.09 -5.26 -13.85
CA VAL A 132 9.45 -6.68 -13.87
C VAL A 132 8.96 -7.35 -12.59
N ARG A 133 8.64 -8.64 -12.66
CA ARG A 133 8.26 -9.46 -11.50
C ARG A 133 9.43 -10.31 -11.02
N ALA A 134 9.37 -10.74 -9.76
CA ALA A 134 10.29 -11.72 -9.21
C ALA A 134 10.28 -13.00 -10.07
N GLY A 135 11.46 -13.41 -10.53
CA GLY A 135 11.66 -14.54 -11.43
C GLY A 135 11.77 -14.18 -12.91
N ASP A 136 11.49 -12.94 -13.32
CA ASP A 136 11.61 -12.52 -14.72
C ASP A 136 13.07 -12.41 -15.16
N VAL A 137 13.37 -12.88 -16.38
CA VAL A 137 14.68 -12.68 -17.00
C VAL A 137 14.74 -11.25 -17.56
N ILE A 138 15.54 -10.40 -16.93
CA ILE A 138 15.63 -8.97 -17.24
C ILE A 138 16.75 -8.65 -18.24
N ALA A 139 17.78 -9.49 -18.31
CA ALA A 139 18.84 -9.37 -19.32
C ALA A 139 19.44 -10.72 -19.68
N VAL A 140 19.81 -10.87 -20.95
CA VAL A 140 20.51 -12.05 -21.48
C VAL A 140 21.82 -11.59 -22.10
N ARG A 141 22.93 -12.13 -21.63
CA ARG A 141 24.28 -11.91 -22.17
C ARG A 141 24.64 -13.05 -23.12
N LYS A 142 25.02 -12.70 -24.34
CA LYS A 142 25.71 -13.58 -25.28
C LYS A 142 27.22 -13.38 -25.10
N PRO A 143 27.98 -14.41 -24.71
CA PRO A 143 29.43 -14.30 -24.54
C PRO A 143 30.12 -14.07 -25.90
N PRO A 144 31.34 -13.49 -25.91
CA PRO A 144 32.08 -13.29 -27.15
C PRO A 144 32.49 -14.66 -27.72
N THR A 145 32.57 -14.75 -29.04
CA THR A 145 33.05 -15.96 -29.72
C THR A 145 34.47 -15.78 -30.22
N ARG A 146 35.14 -16.88 -30.52
CA ARG A 146 36.45 -16.87 -31.18
C ARG A 146 36.26 -17.02 -32.67
N GLY A 147 36.94 -16.20 -33.47
CA GLY A 147 36.90 -16.31 -34.92
C GLY A 147 37.53 -17.61 -35.43
N ALA A 148 37.32 -17.89 -36.72
CA ALA A 148 37.88 -19.07 -37.38
C ALA A 148 39.41 -19.10 -37.31
N GLU A 149 40.00 -20.28 -37.15
CA GLU A 149 41.46 -20.45 -37.18
C GLU A 149 41.99 -20.16 -38.60
N GLY A 150 43.08 -19.40 -38.67
CA GLY A 150 43.87 -19.26 -39.88
C GLY A 150 44.90 -20.38 -40.00
N GLU A 151 45.35 -20.63 -41.22
CA GLU A 151 46.35 -21.65 -41.53
C GLU A 151 47.32 -21.13 -42.60
N THR A 152 48.62 -21.16 -42.29
CA THR A 152 49.68 -20.82 -43.27
C THR A 152 49.75 -21.88 -44.37
N VAL A 153 50.42 -21.58 -45.49
CA VAL A 153 50.62 -22.59 -46.55
C VAL A 153 51.49 -23.78 -46.10
N THR A 154 52.26 -23.59 -45.03
CA THR A 154 53.10 -24.60 -44.37
C THR A 154 52.35 -25.45 -43.33
N GLY A 155 51.06 -25.17 -43.08
CA GLY A 155 50.20 -25.93 -42.16
C GLY A 155 50.26 -25.48 -40.71
N LYS A 156 50.87 -24.32 -40.42
CA LYS A 156 50.88 -23.73 -39.08
C LYS A 156 49.54 -23.04 -38.82
N LYS A 157 48.84 -23.50 -37.79
CA LYS A 157 47.56 -22.92 -37.37
C LYS A 157 47.78 -21.69 -36.50
N THR A 158 47.12 -20.61 -36.87
CA THR A 158 47.07 -19.38 -36.09
C THR A 158 45.64 -19.21 -35.56
N PRO A 159 45.45 -19.11 -34.24
CA PRO A 159 44.11 -19.03 -33.70
C PRO A 159 43.41 -17.74 -34.09
N GLY A 160 42.09 -17.80 -34.33
CA GLY A 160 41.25 -16.62 -34.54
C GLY A 160 41.23 -15.70 -33.33
N GLU A 161 40.95 -14.42 -33.61
CA GLU A 161 40.85 -13.39 -32.58
C GLU A 161 39.54 -13.53 -31.80
N TRP A 162 39.56 -13.18 -30.52
CA TRP A 162 38.35 -13.11 -29.70
C TRP A 162 37.61 -11.81 -29.95
N GLY A 163 36.29 -11.87 -30.00
CA GLY A 163 35.45 -10.68 -29.90
C GLY A 163 35.65 -9.96 -28.57
N SER A 164 35.36 -8.65 -28.54
CA SER A 164 35.42 -7.83 -27.34
C SER A 164 34.37 -8.26 -26.31
N ASP A 165 34.74 -8.29 -25.03
CA ASP A 165 33.83 -8.64 -23.95
C ASP A 165 33.14 -7.41 -23.35
N VAL A 166 31.90 -7.59 -22.87
CA VAL A 166 31.11 -6.61 -22.14
C VAL A 166 30.70 -7.25 -20.81
N SER A 167 31.27 -6.74 -19.71
CA SER A 167 30.97 -7.25 -18.37
C SER A 167 29.80 -6.49 -17.75
N VAL A 168 28.79 -7.24 -17.33
CA VAL A 168 27.67 -6.73 -16.53
C VAL A 168 27.55 -7.55 -15.26
N LYS A 169 27.25 -6.86 -14.15
CA LYS A 169 27.18 -7.46 -12.82
C LYS A 169 25.74 -7.39 -12.27
N PRO A 170 25.31 -8.41 -11.52
CA PRO A 170 24.06 -8.32 -10.77
C PRO A 170 24.24 -7.28 -9.64
N GLY A 171 23.31 -6.35 -9.55
CA GLY A 171 23.19 -5.36 -8.49
C GLY A 171 22.14 -5.77 -7.46
N ALA A 172 21.60 -4.80 -6.75
CA ALA A 172 20.54 -5.04 -5.78
C ALA A 172 19.31 -5.69 -6.45
N ASN A 173 18.77 -6.71 -5.78
CA ASN A 173 17.56 -7.45 -6.17
C ASN A 173 17.62 -8.11 -7.56
N VAL A 174 18.82 -8.49 -8.00
CA VAL A 174 19.05 -9.25 -9.23
C VAL A 174 19.90 -10.47 -8.88
N THR A 175 19.44 -11.64 -9.29
CA THR A 175 20.23 -12.88 -9.25
C THR A 175 20.74 -13.20 -10.65
N CYS A 176 21.83 -13.95 -10.74
CA CYS A 176 22.36 -14.42 -12.01
C CYS A 176 22.56 -15.93 -11.96
N ASN A 177 22.51 -16.57 -13.13
CA ASN A 177 22.94 -17.96 -13.25
C ASN A 177 24.46 -18.08 -13.08
N PRO A 178 24.99 -19.29 -12.78
CA PRO A 178 26.44 -19.50 -12.58
C PRO A 178 27.31 -19.01 -13.75
N ASP A 179 26.78 -19.06 -14.97
CA ASP A 179 27.49 -18.69 -16.19
C ASP A 179 27.40 -17.18 -16.53
N ASN A 180 26.71 -16.37 -15.72
CA ASN A 180 26.47 -14.94 -15.95
C ASN A 180 25.87 -14.62 -17.34
N THR A 181 25.06 -15.51 -17.87
CA THR A 181 24.37 -15.35 -19.17
C THR A 181 22.92 -14.89 -18.99
N GLN A 182 22.31 -15.11 -17.84
CA GLN A 182 20.94 -14.70 -17.53
C GLN A 182 20.89 -13.95 -16.21
N PHE A 183 20.29 -12.76 -16.24
CA PHE A 183 20.01 -11.94 -15.07
C PHE A 183 18.52 -12.00 -14.78
N ILE A 184 18.18 -12.37 -13.55
CA ILE A 184 16.82 -12.66 -13.10
C ILE A 184 16.46 -11.66 -11.99
N ALA A 185 15.28 -11.07 -12.06
CA ALA A 185 14.77 -10.22 -11.01
C ALA A 185 14.50 -11.05 -9.74
N ALA A 186 15.07 -10.65 -8.61
CA ALA A 186 14.83 -11.31 -7.33
C ALA A 186 13.51 -10.84 -6.67
N MET A 187 12.97 -9.71 -7.09
CA MET A 187 11.74 -9.13 -6.59
C MET A 187 11.02 -8.31 -7.67
N ASP A 188 9.76 -7.97 -7.42
CA ASP A 188 8.98 -7.06 -8.27
C ASP A 188 9.53 -5.64 -8.18
N GLY A 189 9.68 -4.96 -9.31
CA GLY A 189 10.17 -3.60 -9.31
C GLY A 189 10.47 -3.01 -10.69
N SER A 190 11.25 -1.92 -10.69
CA SER A 190 11.70 -1.25 -11.91
C SER A 190 13.18 -1.58 -12.18
N PRO A 191 13.52 -2.20 -13.32
CA PRO A 191 14.89 -2.49 -13.67
C PRO A 191 15.64 -1.21 -14.04
N LYS A 192 16.87 -1.08 -13.55
CA LYS A 192 17.78 0.04 -13.80
C LYS A 192 19.16 -0.48 -14.14
N ILE A 193 19.83 0.19 -15.07
CA ILE A 193 21.23 -0.04 -15.38
C ILE A 193 22.05 1.22 -15.11
N ALA A 194 23.09 1.08 -14.31
CA ALA A 194 24.07 2.14 -14.05
C ALA A 194 25.46 1.53 -13.94
N ASN A 195 26.44 2.08 -14.65
CA ASN A 195 27.84 1.65 -14.61
C ASN A 195 28.04 0.14 -14.84
N GLY A 196 27.26 -0.47 -15.75
CA GLY A 196 27.33 -1.92 -16.02
C GLY A 196 26.75 -2.81 -14.92
N VAL A 197 26.03 -2.25 -13.95
CA VAL A 197 25.33 -3.01 -12.90
C VAL A 197 23.83 -2.95 -13.18
N ILE A 198 23.19 -4.12 -13.28
CA ILE A 198 21.72 -4.22 -13.41
C ILE A 198 21.13 -4.40 -12.02
N SER A 199 20.19 -3.55 -11.65
CA SER A 199 19.47 -3.63 -10.37
C SER A 199 17.97 -3.52 -10.58
N VAL A 200 17.18 -4.01 -9.62
CA VAL A 200 15.73 -3.81 -9.59
C VAL A 200 15.38 -2.98 -8.37
N ASP A 201 14.79 -1.81 -8.60
CA ASP A 201 14.33 -0.90 -7.54
C ASP A 201 12.87 -1.22 -7.20
N PRO A 202 12.53 -1.58 -5.95
CA PRO A 202 11.14 -1.83 -5.54
C PRO A 202 10.29 -0.54 -5.54
N VAL A 203 10.92 0.64 -5.64
CA VAL A 203 10.24 1.93 -5.74
C VAL A 203 10.40 2.50 -7.15
N TYR A 204 9.29 2.69 -7.86
CA TYR A 204 9.31 3.44 -9.11
C TYR A 204 9.19 4.93 -8.84
N ARG A 205 10.11 5.73 -9.38
CA ARG A 205 10.17 7.18 -9.15
C ARG A 205 9.86 7.94 -10.42
N ILE A 206 8.84 8.79 -10.37
CA ILE A 206 8.42 9.69 -11.44
C ILE A 206 8.87 11.11 -11.06
N PRO A 207 9.82 11.69 -11.80
CA PRO A 207 10.39 13.00 -11.45
C PRO A 207 9.42 14.17 -11.69
N GLY A 208 8.38 13.97 -12.48
CA GLY A 208 7.38 15.00 -12.84
C GLY A 208 5.95 14.60 -12.49
N ASP A 209 5.03 15.06 -13.33
CA ASP A 209 3.59 14.84 -13.19
C ASP A 209 3.15 13.55 -13.90
N VAL A 210 2.06 12.96 -13.41
CA VAL A 210 1.31 11.94 -14.15
C VAL A 210 0.31 12.66 -15.05
N ASP A 211 0.64 12.72 -16.33
CA ASP A 211 -0.11 13.40 -17.40
C ASP A 211 -0.04 12.59 -18.71
N TYR A 212 -0.34 13.21 -19.85
CA TYR A 212 -0.30 12.54 -21.16
C TYR A 212 1.09 12.05 -21.57
N SER A 213 2.17 12.57 -20.98
CA SER A 213 3.54 12.09 -21.25
C SER A 213 3.89 10.83 -20.45
N THR A 214 3.24 10.64 -19.30
CA THR A 214 3.46 9.48 -18.41
C THR A 214 2.41 8.38 -18.64
N GLY A 215 1.16 8.76 -18.89
CA GLY A 215 0.03 7.84 -19.01
C GLY A 215 -0.47 7.30 -17.67
N ASN A 216 -1.42 6.38 -17.74
CA ASN A 216 -1.87 5.63 -16.55
C ASN A 216 -0.74 4.73 -16.04
N ILE A 217 -0.72 4.53 -14.72
CA ILE A 217 0.33 3.76 -14.04
C ILE A 217 -0.30 2.58 -13.33
N ASN A 218 0.29 1.40 -13.52
CA ASN A 218 -0.03 0.20 -12.76
C ASN A 218 1.28 -0.50 -12.36
N PHE A 219 1.62 -0.48 -11.08
CA PHE A 219 2.93 -0.95 -10.59
C PHE A 219 2.79 -1.91 -9.41
N ALA A 220 3.49 -3.04 -9.45
CA ALA A 220 3.45 -4.05 -8.38
C ALA A 220 4.26 -3.67 -7.11
N GLY A 221 5.02 -2.58 -7.15
CA GLY A 221 5.81 -2.10 -6.01
C GLY A 221 5.27 -0.81 -5.41
N ALA A 222 6.15 -0.06 -4.74
CA ALA A 222 5.84 1.29 -4.25
C ALA A 222 6.08 2.34 -5.34
N LEU A 223 5.34 3.43 -5.30
CA LEU A 223 5.38 4.50 -6.30
C LEU A 223 5.67 5.85 -5.64
N GLU A 224 6.63 6.60 -6.19
CA GLU A 224 6.96 7.94 -5.76
C GLU A 224 6.83 8.93 -6.93
N ILE A 225 5.83 9.79 -6.88
CA ILE A 225 5.58 10.85 -7.87
C ILE A 225 6.02 12.17 -7.25
N LYS A 226 7.01 12.85 -7.84
CA LYS A 226 7.47 14.15 -7.34
C LYS A 226 6.51 15.29 -7.68
N GLY A 227 5.77 15.16 -8.78
CA GLY A 227 4.78 16.13 -9.26
C GLY A 227 3.34 15.83 -8.83
N ASN A 228 2.40 16.28 -9.66
CA ASN A 228 0.96 16.09 -9.49
C ASN A 228 0.45 14.83 -10.21
N VAL A 229 -0.74 14.37 -9.82
CA VAL A 229 -1.55 13.46 -10.64
C VAL A 229 -2.67 14.28 -11.28
N GLN A 230 -2.61 14.43 -12.60
CA GLN A 230 -3.51 15.29 -13.37
C GLN A 230 -4.87 14.63 -13.62
N ASP A 231 -5.82 15.46 -14.07
CA ASP A 231 -7.22 15.08 -14.29
C ASP A 231 -7.39 13.86 -15.22
N GLY A 232 -8.18 12.89 -14.77
CA GLY A 232 -8.59 11.73 -15.57
C GLY A 232 -7.53 10.63 -15.73
N PHE A 233 -6.40 10.73 -15.01
CA PHE A 233 -5.39 9.67 -14.96
C PHE A 233 -5.64 8.69 -13.81
N VAL A 234 -5.18 7.46 -14.01
CA VAL A 234 -5.32 6.35 -13.06
C VAL A 234 -3.95 5.89 -12.63
N VAL A 235 -3.73 5.84 -11.31
CA VAL A 235 -2.48 5.43 -10.68
C VAL A 235 -2.77 4.29 -9.71
N LYS A 236 -2.21 3.11 -9.98
CA LYS A 236 -2.37 1.92 -9.15
C LYS A 236 -1.02 1.41 -8.71
N ALA A 237 -0.88 1.11 -7.43
CA ALA A 237 0.28 0.45 -6.88
C ALA A 237 -0.12 -0.62 -5.86
N GLU A 238 0.55 -1.77 -5.86
CA GLU A 238 0.34 -2.77 -4.79
C GLU A 238 1.03 -2.35 -3.48
N GLY A 239 2.06 -1.50 -3.55
CA GLY A 239 2.72 -0.91 -2.39
C GLY A 239 2.17 0.47 -1.99
N ASN A 240 3.03 1.24 -1.32
CA ASN A 240 2.74 2.61 -0.92
C ASN A 240 2.82 3.56 -2.12
N ILE A 241 1.99 4.60 -2.14
CA ILE A 241 2.05 5.69 -3.12
C ILE A 241 2.39 7.00 -2.40
N SER A 242 3.45 7.66 -2.83
CA SER A 242 3.86 9.00 -2.36
C SER A 242 3.73 10.01 -3.50
N ILE A 243 3.02 11.11 -3.27
CA ILE A 243 2.76 12.17 -4.25
C ILE A 243 3.23 13.50 -3.66
N GLY A 244 4.21 14.13 -4.31
CA GLY A 244 4.80 15.40 -3.90
C GLY A 244 3.89 16.61 -4.19
N GLY A 245 3.05 16.51 -5.21
CA GLY A 245 2.08 17.52 -5.61
C GLY A 245 0.66 17.24 -5.11
N ASN A 246 -0.32 17.59 -5.94
CA ASN A 246 -1.75 17.39 -5.69
C ASN A 246 -2.31 16.21 -6.48
N VAL A 247 -3.44 15.69 -6.05
CA VAL A 247 -4.26 14.74 -6.83
C VAL A 247 -5.48 15.49 -7.36
N GLN A 248 -5.63 15.58 -8.68
CA GLN A 248 -6.67 16.37 -9.35
C GLN A 248 -7.51 15.45 -10.24
N ALA A 249 -8.82 15.38 -9.99
CA ALA A 249 -9.80 14.55 -10.71
C ALA A 249 -9.29 13.16 -11.20
N ALA A 250 -8.45 12.52 -10.39
CA ALA A 250 -7.73 11.30 -10.73
C ALA A 250 -8.14 10.14 -9.82
N GLU A 251 -7.88 8.93 -10.28
CA GLU A 251 -8.05 7.71 -9.50
C GLU A 251 -6.69 7.23 -8.98
N VAL A 252 -6.56 7.08 -7.66
CA VAL A 252 -5.34 6.61 -7.01
C VAL A 252 -5.69 5.43 -6.11
N ILE A 253 -5.05 4.28 -6.34
CA ILE A 253 -5.31 3.03 -5.59
C ILE A 253 -3.98 2.47 -5.09
N ALA A 254 -3.84 2.35 -3.77
CA ALA A 254 -2.67 1.73 -3.14
C ALA A 254 -3.04 0.47 -2.35
N GLY A 255 -2.26 -0.59 -2.49
CA GLY A 255 -2.29 -1.74 -1.57
C GLY A 255 -1.61 -1.44 -0.23
N GLY A 256 -0.85 -0.36 -0.12
CA GLY A 256 -0.30 0.17 1.13
C GLY A 256 -0.88 1.54 1.50
N ASP A 257 -0.02 2.43 1.98
CA ASP A 257 -0.38 3.82 2.36
C ASP A 257 -0.40 4.76 1.14
N VAL A 258 -1.21 5.82 1.20
CA VAL A 258 -1.15 6.96 0.26
C VAL A 258 -0.76 8.22 1.01
N ALA A 259 0.37 8.82 0.63
CA ALA A 259 0.85 10.07 1.19
C ALA A 259 0.88 11.17 0.12
N VAL A 260 0.06 12.22 0.30
CA VAL A 260 -0.03 13.37 -0.60
C VAL A 260 0.50 14.61 0.13
N ALA A 261 1.65 15.14 -0.29
CA ALA A 261 2.22 16.33 0.32
C ALA A 261 1.37 17.60 0.01
N GLY A 262 0.66 17.60 -1.11
CA GLY A 262 -0.35 18.60 -1.48
C GLY A 262 -1.77 18.23 -1.03
N GLY A 263 -2.76 18.64 -1.81
CA GLY A 263 -4.17 18.37 -1.56
C GLY A 263 -4.75 17.28 -2.45
N ILE A 264 -5.85 16.67 -1.99
CA ILE A 264 -6.69 15.76 -2.77
C ILE A 264 -7.94 16.53 -3.22
N ILE A 265 -8.09 16.73 -4.52
CA ILE A 265 -9.16 17.52 -5.14
C ILE A 265 -9.72 16.76 -6.35
N THR A 266 -10.50 15.72 -6.12
CA THR A 266 -11.02 14.86 -7.19
C THR A 266 -12.31 15.35 -7.85
N ARG A 267 -12.93 16.43 -7.34
CA ARG A 267 -14.22 16.99 -7.83
C ARG A 267 -15.34 15.94 -7.94
N HIS A 268 -15.28 14.89 -7.12
CA HIS A 268 -16.14 13.70 -7.19
C HIS A 268 -16.09 12.91 -8.53
N GLU A 269 -15.12 13.20 -9.39
CA GLU A 269 -14.86 12.51 -10.66
C GLU A 269 -13.84 11.38 -10.49
N GLY A 270 -12.96 11.50 -9.48
CA GLY A 270 -11.96 10.48 -9.10
C GLY A 270 -12.08 10.04 -7.64
N THR A 271 -11.40 8.94 -7.31
CA THR A 271 -11.36 8.38 -5.94
C THR A 271 -9.92 8.09 -5.53
N VAL A 272 -9.59 8.37 -4.27
CA VAL A 272 -8.32 7.95 -3.66
C VAL A 272 -8.61 6.84 -2.66
N SER A 273 -8.05 5.65 -2.88
CA SER A 273 -8.23 4.49 -2.03
C SER A 273 -6.92 3.84 -1.59
N ALA A 274 -6.90 3.35 -0.35
CA ALA A 274 -5.73 2.70 0.25
C ALA A 274 -6.14 1.57 1.21
N GLN A 275 -5.44 0.45 1.19
CA GLN A 275 -5.57 -0.54 2.29
C GLN A 275 -4.85 -0.06 3.57
N GLY A 276 -3.90 0.86 3.43
CA GLY A 276 -3.23 1.52 4.54
C GLY A 276 -3.88 2.84 4.94
N THR A 277 -3.05 3.76 5.40
CA THR A 277 -3.41 5.12 5.81
C THR A 277 -3.36 6.07 4.61
N ILE A 278 -4.31 7.00 4.54
CA ILE A 278 -4.27 8.11 3.58
C ILE A 278 -3.93 9.39 4.34
N SER A 279 -2.88 10.08 3.92
CA SER A 279 -2.51 11.39 4.47
C SER A 279 -2.45 12.45 3.39
N ALA A 280 -3.01 13.63 3.66
CA ALA A 280 -2.99 14.76 2.75
C ALA A 280 -2.94 16.09 3.51
N LYS A 281 -2.48 17.15 2.85
CA LYS A 281 -2.51 18.49 3.42
C LYS A 281 -3.93 19.01 3.61
N PHE A 282 -4.80 18.72 2.65
CA PHE A 282 -6.23 19.02 2.66
C PHE A 282 -6.97 18.09 1.70
N ILE A 283 -8.25 17.84 1.97
CA ILE A 283 -9.13 17.01 1.14
C ILE A 283 -10.35 17.84 0.80
N GLU A 284 -10.61 18.06 -0.48
CA GLU A 284 -11.68 18.97 -0.94
C GLU A 284 -12.48 18.36 -2.09
N ASN A 285 -13.82 18.43 -2.02
CA ASN A 285 -14.73 17.94 -3.06
C ASN A 285 -14.36 16.54 -3.57
N SER A 286 -13.96 15.65 -2.66
CA SER A 286 -13.32 14.38 -3.00
C SER A 286 -14.01 13.17 -2.40
N VAL A 287 -13.72 11.99 -2.95
CA VAL A 287 -14.06 10.70 -2.36
C VAL A 287 -12.77 10.00 -1.94
N VAL A 288 -12.63 9.70 -0.65
CA VAL A 288 -11.41 9.12 -0.06
C VAL A 288 -11.80 7.93 0.80
N GLU A 289 -11.17 6.78 0.58
CA GLU A 289 -11.49 5.51 1.24
C GLU A 289 -10.23 4.80 1.74
N ALA A 290 -10.12 4.59 3.05
CA ALA A 290 -8.96 3.94 3.66
C ALA A 290 -9.39 2.79 4.58
N ASP A 291 -8.69 1.65 4.53
CA ASP A 291 -8.83 0.65 5.58
C ASP A 291 -8.11 1.09 6.88
N GLY A 292 -7.02 1.84 6.74
CA GLY A 292 -6.33 2.53 7.83
C GLY A 292 -6.93 3.90 8.17
N ASP A 293 -6.10 4.78 8.73
CA ASP A 293 -6.54 6.13 9.10
C ASP A 293 -6.66 7.05 7.86
N VAL A 294 -7.51 8.08 7.94
CA VAL A 294 -7.46 9.22 7.02
C VAL A 294 -7.05 10.47 7.79
N ILE A 295 -5.95 11.07 7.39
CA ILE A 295 -5.32 12.21 8.07
C ILE A 295 -5.29 13.41 7.12
N ALA A 296 -5.88 14.52 7.55
CA ALA A 296 -5.85 15.79 6.82
C ALA A 296 -5.22 16.89 7.69
N ASP A 297 -4.12 17.48 7.24
CA ASP A 297 -3.36 18.44 8.07
C ASP A 297 -4.04 19.79 8.27
N ARG A 298 -4.88 20.24 7.34
CA ARG A 298 -5.52 21.56 7.40
C ARG A 298 -7.02 21.46 7.46
N ALA A 299 -7.63 20.82 6.47
CA ALA A 299 -9.07 20.77 6.35
C ALA A 299 -9.57 19.59 5.51
N ILE A 300 -10.79 19.17 5.81
CA ILE A 300 -11.62 18.33 4.96
C ILE A 300 -12.86 19.16 4.60
N ILE A 301 -13.09 19.36 3.30
CA ILE A 301 -14.11 20.29 2.80
C ILE A 301 -15.01 19.54 1.82
N ASN A 302 -16.31 19.52 2.09
CA ASN A 302 -17.36 19.01 1.20
C ASN A 302 -17.00 17.66 0.54
N SER A 303 -16.47 16.73 1.34
CA SER A 303 -15.90 15.48 0.86
C SER A 303 -16.61 14.27 1.47
N LYS A 304 -16.51 13.13 0.77
CA LYS A 304 -16.94 11.82 1.27
C LYS A 304 -15.69 11.07 1.74
N VAL A 305 -15.40 11.13 3.03
CA VAL A 305 -14.19 10.50 3.60
C VAL A 305 -14.60 9.30 4.42
N ARG A 306 -13.98 8.15 4.17
CA ARG A 306 -14.36 6.87 4.75
C ARG A 306 -13.12 6.16 5.26
N SER A 307 -13.14 5.77 6.52
CA SER A 307 -12.05 5.05 7.17
C SER A 307 -12.60 3.86 7.95
N ASN A 308 -11.98 2.69 7.83
CA ASN A 308 -12.22 1.56 8.73
C ASN A 308 -11.44 1.68 10.05
N ASN A 309 -10.75 2.80 10.27
CA ASN A 309 -10.05 3.15 11.50
C ASN A 309 -10.48 4.56 12.00
N ARG A 310 -9.61 5.58 11.93
CA ARG A 310 -9.90 6.96 12.39
C ARG A 310 -9.86 7.97 11.26
N VAL A 311 -10.61 9.06 11.42
CA VAL A 311 -10.47 10.28 10.60
C VAL A 311 -9.94 11.40 11.49
N ILE A 312 -8.78 11.95 11.16
CA ILE A 312 -8.04 12.91 11.99
C ILE A 312 -7.77 14.20 11.20
N CYS A 313 -8.21 15.33 11.74
CA CYS A 313 -7.95 16.66 11.20
C CYS A 313 -7.70 17.67 12.33
N THR A 314 -6.62 17.47 13.09
CA THR A 314 -6.32 18.27 14.31
C THR A 314 -5.16 19.25 14.14
N SER A 315 -4.41 19.13 13.05
CA SER A 315 -3.27 20.01 12.76
C SER A 315 -3.74 21.41 12.32
N ARG A 316 -2.97 22.44 12.67
CA ARG A 316 -3.18 23.84 12.24
C ARG A 316 -4.62 24.35 12.49
N GLU A 317 -5.40 24.57 11.42
CA GLU A 317 -6.80 24.96 11.50
C GLU A 317 -7.73 23.77 11.81
N GLY A 318 -7.39 22.58 11.35
CA GLY A 318 -8.06 21.31 11.67
C GLY A 318 -9.57 21.33 11.49
N LYS A 319 -10.07 21.70 10.30
CA LYS A 319 -11.51 21.90 10.08
C LYS A 319 -12.12 20.82 9.19
N ILE A 320 -13.21 20.22 9.65
CA ILE A 320 -14.07 19.34 8.83
C ILE A 320 -15.37 20.09 8.55
N MET A 321 -15.59 20.46 7.29
CA MET A 321 -16.65 21.37 6.88
C MET A 321 -17.42 20.80 5.69
N GLY A 322 -18.63 20.30 5.95
CA GLY A 322 -19.49 19.71 4.93
C GLY A 322 -19.09 18.29 4.50
N GLY A 323 -20.03 17.58 3.90
CA GLY A 323 -19.83 16.23 3.37
C GLY A 323 -20.30 15.12 4.32
N ASP A 324 -19.85 13.89 4.03
CA ASP A 324 -20.19 12.67 4.79
C ASP A 324 -18.89 11.96 5.19
N ILE A 325 -18.60 11.99 6.50
CA ILE A 325 -17.36 11.50 7.08
C ILE A 325 -17.68 10.26 7.91
N MET A 326 -17.02 9.15 7.61
CA MET A 326 -17.22 7.87 8.28
C MET A 326 -15.91 7.35 8.87
N ALA A 327 -15.96 6.90 10.13
CA ALA A 327 -14.86 6.22 10.80
C ALA A 327 -15.38 5.07 11.67
N PHE A 328 -14.58 4.01 11.83
CA PHE A 328 -14.95 2.91 12.73
C PHE A 328 -14.66 3.22 14.20
N HIS A 329 -13.57 3.93 14.50
CA HIS A 329 -13.14 4.22 15.86
C HIS A 329 -13.37 5.67 16.29
N GLU A 330 -12.85 6.64 15.54
CA GLU A 330 -12.89 8.03 15.97
C GLU A 330 -12.94 8.99 14.78
N ILE A 331 -13.76 10.03 14.89
CA ILE A 331 -13.66 11.24 14.05
C ILE A 331 -13.19 12.37 14.95
N ARG A 332 -12.01 12.93 14.68
CA ARG A 332 -11.40 13.98 15.49
C ARG A 332 -10.98 15.17 14.63
N ALA A 333 -11.42 16.36 15.00
CA ALA A 333 -10.94 17.60 14.38
C ALA A 333 -10.95 18.75 15.39
N LYS A 334 -10.28 19.87 15.08
CA LYS A 334 -10.41 21.09 15.88
C LYS A 334 -11.80 21.70 15.74
N HIS A 335 -12.27 21.83 14.51
CA HIS A 335 -13.61 22.29 14.19
C HIS A 335 -14.38 21.23 13.41
N LEU A 336 -15.54 20.84 13.93
CA LEU A 336 -16.50 19.99 13.25
C LEU A 336 -17.71 20.82 12.84
N GLY A 337 -17.96 20.95 11.54
CA GLY A 337 -19.01 21.79 10.97
C GLY A 337 -18.59 23.25 10.77
N THR A 338 -19.56 24.10 10.42
CA THR A 338 -19.35 25.54 10.21
C THR A 338 -20.51 26.35 10.79
N ASP A 339 -20.28 27.62 11.10
CA ASP A 339 -21.34 28.55 11.52
C ASP A 339 -22.36 28.87 10.41
N LYS A 340 -22.02 28.58 9.15
CA LYS A 340 -22.93 28.74 8.01
C LYS A 340 -23.90 27.55 7.84
N GLU A 341 -23.94 26.64 8.82
CA GLU A 341 -24.75 25.42 8.82
C GLU A 341 -24.60 24.55 7.56
N THR A 342 -23.41 24.57 6.94
CA THR A 342 -23.11 23.61 5.87
C THR A 342 -23.29 22.20 6.41
N LEU A 343 -24.19 21.43 5.79
CA LEU A 343 -24.56 20.10 6.24
C LEU A 343 -23.32 19.21 6.34
N THR A 344 -22.93 18.94 7.59
CA THR A 344 -21.76 18.11 7.93
C THR A 344 -22.27 16.87 8.63
N VAL A 345 -22.08 15.72 7.99
CA VAL A 345 -22.54 14.42 8.51
C VAL A 345 -21.34 13.63 8.98
N LEU A 346 -21.34 13.25 10.26
CA LEU A 346 -20.27 12.50 10.90
C LEU A 346 -20.84 11.16 11.39
N ARG A 347 -20.26 10.04 10.95
CA ARG A 347 -20.70 8.69 11.30
C ARG A 347 -19.56 7.90 11.93
N ALA A 348 -19.66 7.63 13.21
CA ALA A 348 -18.69 6.85 13.94
C ALA A 348 -19.28 5.47 14.31
N GLY A 349 -18.45 4.43 14.29
CA GLY A 349 -18.78 3.13 14.86
C GLY A 349 -19.21 2.06 13.86
N PHE A 350 -19.10 2.29 12.56
CA PHE A 350 -19.35 1.29 11.54
C PHE A 350 -18.18 1.22 10.55
N LYS A 351 -17.88 0.01 10.10
CA LYS A 351 -16.99 -0.16 8.95
C LYS A 351 -17.73 0.25 7.67
N PHE A 352 -17.08 1.09 6.87
CA PHE A 352 -17.75 1.72 5.72
C PHE A 352 -18.04 0.69 4.61
N ASP A 353 -17.20 -0.34 4.46
CA ASP A 353 -17.36 -1.37 3.44
C ASP A 353 -18.67 -2.14 3.61
N VAL A 354 -19.01 -2.50 4.85
CA VAL A 354 -20.29 -3.16 5.18
C VAL A 354 -21.45 -2.17 5.06
N PHE A 355 -21.28 -0.94 5.57
CA PHE A 355 -22.31 0.10 5.52
C PHE A 355 -22.72 0.46 4.09
N LEU A 356 -21.75 0.64 3.18
CA LEU A 356 -22.02 0.96 1.78
C LEU A 356 -22.67 -0.21 1.04
N LYS A 357 -22.22 -1.45 1.28
CA LYS A 357 -22.86 -2.65 0.72
C LYS A 357 -24.31 -2.75 1.18
N LEU A 358 -24.59 -2.46 2.45
CA LEU A 358 -25.95 -2.45 3.00
C LEU A 358 -26.79 -1.36 2.32
N ALA A 359 -26.31 -0.12 2.28
CA ALA A 359 -27.01 1.00 1.66
C ALA A 359 -27.31 0.76 0.17
N ALA A 360 -26.35 0.19 -0.59
CA ALA A 360 -26.54 -0.14 -1.99
C ALA A 360 -27.60 -1.24 -2.21
N LEU A 361 -27.67 -2.24 -1.34
CA LEU A 361 -28.70 -3.28 -1.39
C LEU A 361 -30.07 -2.75 -0.97
N GLU A 362 -30.14 -1.86 0.03
CA GLU A 362 -31.38 -1.20 0.44
C GLU A 362 -31.94 -0.33 -0.70
N GLU A 363 -31.09 0.43 -1.40
CA GLU A 363 -31.49 1.22 -2.57
C GLU A 363 -32.01 0.30 -3.70
N LYS A 364 -31.32 -0.81 -3.98
CA LYS A 364 -31.78 -1.81 -4.96
C LYS A 364 -33.14 -2.39 -4.57
N LEU A 365 -33.36 -2.70 -3.29
CA LEU A 365 -34.64 -3.21 -2.80
C LEU A 365 -35.77 -2.20 -3.03
N VAL A 366 -35.54 -0.92 -2.74
CA VAL A 366 -36.53 0.15 -2.98
C VAL A 366 -36.90 0.22 -4.47
N LYS A 367 -35.93 0.16 -5.37
CA LYS A 367 -36.17 0.16 -6.83
C LYS A 367 -37.03 -1.03 -7.27
N VAL A 368 -36.69 -2.24 -6.81
CA VAL A 368 -37.46 -3.47 -7.11
C VAL A 368 -38.89 -3.40 -6.54
N LEU A 369 -39.07 -2.85 -5.34
CA LEU A 369 -40.40 -2.68 -4.73
C LEU A 369 -41.26 -1.72 -5.56
N GLN A 370 -40.69 -0.58 -5.99
CA GLN A 370 -41.38 0.39 -6.83
C GLN A 370 -41.78 -0.21 -8.19
N GLU A 371 -40.90 -0.99 -8.81
CA GLU A 371 -41.18 -1.65 -10.08
C GLU A 371 -42.26 -2.75 -9.95
N SER A 372 -42.15 -3.60 -8.91
CA SER A 372 -43.15 -4.62 -8.59
C SER A 372 -44.53 -3.99 -8.35
N GLU A 373 -44.60 -2.87 -7.64
CA GLU A 373 -45.85 -2.15 -7.41
C GLU A 373 -46.44 -1.56 -8.70
N ARG A 374 -45.62 -0.99 -9.59
CA ARG A 374 -46.05 -0.52 -10.92
C ARG A 374 -46.67 -1.65 -11.73
N ILE A 375 -46.00 -2.81 -11.81
CA ILE A 375 -46.50 -3.97 -12.55
C ILE A 375 -47.79 -4.51 -11.92
N ARG A 376 -47.89 -4.57 -10.59
CA ARG A 376 -49.12 -4.96 -9.88
C ARG A 376 -50.30 -4.03 -10.19
N LYS A 377 -50.07 -2.72 -10.24
CA LYS A 377 -51.09 -1.74 -10.64
C LYS A 377 -51.54 -1.97 -12.09
N SER A 378 -50.61 -2.16 -13.02
CA SER A 378 -50.91 -2.49 -14.42
C SER A 378 -51.72 -3.79 -14.57
N LEU A 379 -51.39 -4.82 -13.79
CA LEU A 379 -52.14 -6.08 -13.71
C LEU A 379 -53.56 -5.87 -13.15
N ALA A 380 -53.71 -5.02 -12.14
CA ALA A 380 -55.01 -4.71 -11.54
C ALA A 380 -55.93 -3.89 -12.46
N SER A 381 -55.36 -3.05 -13.34
CA SER A 381 -56.11 -2.35 -14.39
C SER A 381 -56.41 -3.23 -15.62
N ALA A 382 -55.65 -4.30 -15.84
CA ALA A 382 -55.82 -5.21 -16.98
C ALA A 382 -56.88 -6.31 -16.76
N LYS A 383 -57.84 -6.12 -15.84
CA LYS A 383 -58.86 -7.12 -15.42
C LYS A 383 -59.70 -7.73 -16.56
N THR A 384 -59.76 -7.08 -17.72
CA THR A 384 -60.55 -7.50 -18.89
C THR A 384 -59.70 -7.96 -20.10
N ALA A 385 -58.37 -7.94 -20.01
CA ALA A 385 -57.50 -8.37 -21.11
C ALA A 385 -57.17 -9.86 -20.99
N GLN A 386 -57.54 -10.67 -21.99
CA GLN A 386 -56.95 -11.99 -22.21
C GLN A 386 -55.81 -11.87 -23.23
N GLY A 387 -54.65 -12.46 -22.94
CA GLY A 387 -53.54 -12.53 -23.89
C GLY A 387 -52.16 -12.71 -23.26
N ASP A 388 -51.19 -13.06 -24.11
CA ASP A 388 -49.77 -13.27 -23.81
C ASP A 388 -49.13 -12.10 -23.02
N ALA A 389 -49.65 -10.88 -23.16
CA ALA A 389 -49.22 -9.71 -22.43
C ALA A 389 -49.44 -9.83 -20.90
N VAL A 390 -50.57 -10.36 -20.45
CA VAL A 390 -50.84 -10.58 -19.01
C VAL A 390 -49.95 -11.69 -18.46
N MET A 391 -49.70 -12.74 -19.25
CA MET A 391 -48.80 -13.83 -18.88
C MET A 391 -47.36 -13.35 -18.73
N THR A 392 -46.90 -12.49 -19.65
CA THR A 392 -45.57 -11.87 -19.60
C THR A 392 -45.41 -10.96 -18.38
N LEU A 393 -46.42 -10.14 -18.07
CA LEU A 393 -46.42 -9.30 -16.87
C LEU A 393 -46.39 -10.13 -15.57
N LYS A 394 -47.14 -11.23 -15.51
CA LYS A 394 -47.09 -12.17 -14.37
C LYS A 394 -45.72 -12.82 -14.23
N LYS A 395 -45.08 -13.22 -15.34
CA LYS A 395 -43.73 -13.80 -15.35
C LYS A 395 -42.70 -12.79 -14.85
N ASN A 396 -42.76 -11.55 -15.31
CA ASN A 396 -41.89 -10.46 -14.85
C ASN A 396 -42.10 -10.16 -13.37
N LEU A 397 -43.37 -10.15 -12.90
CA LEU A 397 -43.67 -9.96 -11.48
C LEU A 397 -43.10 -11.09 -10.61
N ALA A 398 -43.23 -12.35 -11.04
CA ALA A 398 -42.65 -13.49 -10.33
C ALA A 398 -41.12 -13.43 -10.27
N GLN A 399 -40.49 -12.94 -11.35
CA GLN A 399 -39.04 -12.70 -11.38
C GLN A 399 -38.63 -11.59 -10.40
N LEU A 400 -39.35 -10.47 -10.35
CA LEU A 400 -39.10 -9.39 -9.40
C LEU A 400 -39.33 -9.82 -7.95
N ASP A 401 -40.38 -10.59 -7.67
CA ASP A 401 -40.65 -11.12 -6.33
C ASP A 401 -39.55 -12.10 -5.88
N SER A 402 -39.00 -12.90 -6.80
CA SER A 402 -37.84 -13.76 -6.53
C SER A 402 -36.57 -12.94 -6.26
N GLN A 403 -36.31 -11.91 -7.06
CA GLN A 403 -35.19 -10.99 -6.85
C GLN A 403 -35.32 -10.25 -5.51
N LYS A 404 -36.52 -9.79 -5.16
CA LYS A 404 -36.82 -9.17 -3.86
C LYS A 404 -36.45 -10.11 -2.71
N LEU A 405 -36.89 -11.37 -2.75
CA LEU A 405 -36.59 -12.33 -1.70
C LEU A 405 -35.07 -12.55 -1.55
N ALA A 406 -34.36 -12.69 -2.67
CA ALA A 406 -32.90 -12.83 -2.68
C ALA A 406 -32.21 -11.60 -2.06
N ILE A 407 -32.62 -10.38 -2.41
CA ILE A 407 -32.07 -9.15 -1.82
C ILE A 407 -32.37 -9.08 -0.32
N GLN A 408 -33.59 -9.44 0.11
CA GLN A 408 -33.96 -9.46 1.53
C GLN A 408 -33.13 -10.46 2.34
N GLN A 409 -32.89 -11.66 1.80
CA GLN A 409 -32.01 -12.65 2.41
C GLN A 409 -30.57 -12.13 2.52
N HIS A 410 -30.06 -11.50 1.46
CA HIS A 410 -28.71 -10.94 1.47
C HIS A 410 -28.58 -9.78 2.48
N LEU A 411 -29.59 -8.91 2.57
CA LEU A 411 -29.66 -7.85 3.58
C LEU A 411 -29.66 -8.42 5.01
N ALA A 412 -30.44 -9.46 5.28
CA ALA A 412 -30.46 -10.12 6.59
C ALA A 412 -29.08 -10.70 6.95
N ALA A 413 -28.42 -11.36 5.98
CA ALA A 413 -27.08 -11.89 6.16
C ALA A 413 -26.04 -10.79 6.39
N LEU A 414 -26.12 -9.67 5.68
CA LEU A 414 -25.20 -8.53 5.85
C LEU A 414 -25.42 -7.83 7.19
N ARG A 415 -26.67 -7.61 7.59
CA ARG A 415 -27.04 -7.01 8.89
C ARG A 415 -26.47 -7.80 10.06
N GLY A 416 -26.49 -9.13 9.99
CA GLY A 416 -25.86 -9.99 10.99
C GLY A 416 -24.32 -9.87 11.08
N LYS A 417 -23.67 -9.34 10.04
CA LYS A 417 -22.21 -9.11 9.99
C LYS A 417 -21.81 -7.68 10.36
N VAL A 418 -22.77 -6.77 10.56
CA VAL A 418 -22.48 -5.37 10.92
C VAL A 418 -21.89 -5.35 12.33
N GLN A 419 -20.59 -5.11 12.40
CA GLN A 419 -19.92 -4.82 13.66
C GLN A 419 -20.12 -3.35 13.99
N VAL A 420 -20.74 -3.08 15.13
CA VAL A 420 -20.84 -1.74 15.68
C VAL A 420 -19.80 -1.60 16.77
N ASN A 421 -18.96 -0.57 16.69
CA ASN A 421 -18.03 -0.25 17.76
C ASN A 421 -18.75 0.62 18.81
N PRO A 422 -19.03 0.11 20.02
CA PRO A 422 -19.72 0.87 21.08
C PRO A 422 -18.84 1.97 21.69
N PHE A 423 -17.53 1.89 21.49
CA PHE A 423 -16.55 2.87 21.98
C PHE A 423 -16.21 3.93 20.93
N ALA A 424 -17.00 4.01 19.85
CA ALA A 424 -16.76 4.99 18.81
C ALA A 424 -17.03 6.41 19.32
N THR A 425 -16.20 7.36 18.88
CA THR A 425 -16.26 8.75 19.36
C THR A 425 -16.21 9.77 18.23
N VAL A 426 -16.82 10.93 18.49
CA VAL A 426 -16.70 12.13 17.67
C VAL A 426 -16.20 13.26 18.55
N LYS A 427 -15.03 13.80 18.25
CA LYS A 427 -14.32 14.77 19.09
C LYS A 427 -14.04 16.07 18.34
N GLY A 428 -14.58 17.16 18.86
CA GLY A 428 -14.20 18.53 18.50
C GLY A 428 -13.24 19.09 19.54
N GLU A 429 -11.96 19.25 19.17
CA GLU A 429 -10.94 19.76 20.09
C GLU A 429 -11.15 21.23 20.43
N GLU A 430 -11.76 22.02 19.55
CA GLU A 430 -12.11 23.41 19.83
C GLU A 430 -13.62 23.58 19.78
N PHE A 431 -14.26 23.25 18.64
CA PHE A 431 -15.69 23.45 18.42
C PHE A 431 -16.36 22.32 17.63
N ILE A 432 -17.61 22.03 18.00
CA ILE A 432 -18.59 21.36 17.15
C ILE A 432 -19.71 22.37 16.88
N HIS A 433 -19.83 22.79 15.62
CA HIS A 433 -20.75 23.85 15.21
C HIS A 433 -22.20 23.36 15.10
N PRO A 434 -23.19 24.25 15.30
CA PRO A 434 -24.60 23.94 15.09
C PRO A 434 -24.89 23.40 13.69
N GLY A 435 -25.92 22.57 13.57
CA GLY A 435 -26.32 21.97 12.30
C GLY A 435 -25.56 20.70 11.94
N THR A 436 -24.44 20.40 12.62
CA THR A 436 -23.70 19.14 12.45
C THR A 436 -24.57 17.94 12.84
N LEU A 437 -24.67 16.96 11.94
CA LEU A 437 -25.37 15.70 12.18
C LEU A 437 -24.38 14.62 12.57
N ILE A 438 -24.65 13.97 13.70
CA ILE A 438 -23.74 13.01 14.29
C ILE A 438 -24.47 11.68 14.45
N TYR A 439 -23.83 10.62 13.98
CA TYR A 439 -24.27 9.23 14.11
C TYR A 439 -23.18 8.47 14.86
N ILE A 440 -23.52 7.83 15.97
CA ILE A 440 -22.59 6.95 16.70
C ILE A 440 -23.31 5.64 16.95
N GLY A 441 -22.89 4.59 16.25
CA GLY A 441 -23.66 3.35 16.22
C GLY A 441 -25.11 3.61 15.76
N GLY A 442 -26.10 3.07 16.47
CA GLY A 442 -27.52 3.28 16.13
C GLY A 442 -28.06 4.68 16.46
N ALA A 443 -27.32 5.49 17.21
CA ALA A 443 -27.78 6.78 17.72
C ALA A 443 -27.57 7.90 16.70
N ARG A 444 -28.48 8.87 16.68
CA ARG A 444 -28.42 10.06 15.83
C ARG A 444 -28.74 11.30 16.63
N GLU A 445 -27.89 12.32 16.52
CA GLU A 445 -28.07 13.63 17.16
C GLU A 445 -27.80 14.76 16.16
N ARG A 446 -28.56 15.86 16.25
CA ARG A 446 -28.24 17.11 15.54
C ARG A 446 -27.78 18.13 16.55
N VAL A 447 -26.57 18.65 16.36
CA VAL A 447 -26.01 19.67 17.25
C VAL A 447 -26.84 20.95 17.14
N ALA A 448 -27.59 21.26 18.19
CA ALA A 448 -28.47 22.43 18.23
C ALA A 448 -27.75 23.73 18.59
N LYS A 449 -26.70 23.63 19.42
CA LYS A 449 -25.86 24.75 19.87
C LYS A 449 -24.40 24.37 19.77
N ALA A 450 -23.53 25.35 19.54
CA ALA A 450 -22.10 25.11 19.44
C ALA A 450 -21.57 24.45 20.73
N LEU A 451 -20.88 23.33 20.58
CA LEU A 451 -20.23 22.61 21.68
C LEU A 451 -18.74 22.93 21.67
N LYS A 452 -18.17 23.29 22.82
CA LYS A 452 -16.74 23.57 22.96
C LYS A 452 -16.03 22.40 23.62
N PHE A 453 -14.83 22.05 23.13
CA PHE A 453 -13.99 21.00 23.71
C PHE A 453 -14.79 19.71 24.03
N ALA A 454 -15.52 19.22 23.04
CA ALA A 454 -16.55 18.21 23.22
C ALA A 454 -16.13 16.87 22.65
N THR A 455 -16.36 15.81 23.42
CA THR A 455 -16.27 14.42 22.96
C THR A 455 -17.63 13.78 23.10
N LEU A 456 -18.17 13.31 21.98
CA LEU A 456 -19.44 12.61 21.89
C LEU A 456 -19.16 11.11 21.74
N SER A 457 -19.90 10.28 22.48
CA SER A 457 -19.80 8.82 22.43
C SER A 457 -21.18 8.18 22.49
N ALA A 458 -21.29 6.89 22.19
CA ALA A 458 -22.54 6.17 22.41
C ALA A 458 -22.86 6.13 23.92
N ASP A 459 -24.12 6.38 24.27
CA ASP A 459 -24.66 6.21 25.61
C ASP A 459 -25.09 4.75 25.84
N LYS A 460 -25.17 4.33 27.11
CA LYS A 460 -25.61 3.00 27.55
C LYS A 460 -27.08 2.71 27.22
N GLU A 461 -27.89 3.75 27.01
CA GLU A 461 -29.29 3.66 26.57
C GLU A 461 -29.47 3.71 25.04
N GLY A 462 -28.37 3.76 24.28
CA GLY A 462 -28.42 3.82 22.80
C GLY A 462 -28.58 5.23 22.23
N GLY A 463 -28.44 6.28 23.06
CA GLY A 463 -28.33 7.69 22.65
C GLY A 463 -26.88 8.13 22.41
N ILE A 464 -26.65 9.44 22.26
CA ILE A 464 -25.31 10.03 22.21
C ILE A 464 -25.04 10.78 23.52
N ALA A 465 -24.03 10.33 24.27
CA ALA A 465 -23.56 10.99 25.47
C ALA A 465 -22.54 12.09 25.11
N LEU A 466 -22.64 13.24 25.76
CA LEU A 466 -21.72 14.36 25.63
C LEU A 466 -20.80 14.42 26.86
N SER A 467 -19.48 14.43 26.62
CA SER A 467 -18.49 14.88 27.58
C SER A 467 -17.89 16.19 27.07
N ALA A 468 -18.40 17.32 27.57
CA ALA A 468 -17.86 18.63 27.27
C ALA A 468 -16.91 19.06 28.40
N TYR A 469 -15.74 19.60 28.03
CA TYR A 469 -14.83 20.21 29.01
C TYR A 469 -15.42 21.50 29.65
N ASP A 470 -16.51 22.04 29.11
CA ASP A 470 -17.09 23.33 29.50
C ASP A 470 -17.96 23.28 30.78
N GLU A 471 -18.27 22.10 31.31
CA GLU A 471 -18.82 21.99 32.67
C GLU A 471 -17.73 22.13 33.75
N LEU A 472 -16.46 21.84 33.42
CA LEU A 472 -15.31 22.08 34.31
C LEU A 472 -14.78 23.53 34.26
N SER A 473 -15.00 24.25 33.16
CA SER A 473 -14.46 25.61 32.97
C SER A 473 -15.34 26.70 33.60
N ARG A 474 -16.65 26.45 33.80
CA ARG A 474 -17.58 27.41 34.40
C ARG A 474 -17.41 27.62 35.90
N SER A 475 -16.63 26.80 36.59
CA SER A 475 -16.31 26.98 38.01
C SER A 475 -14.92 27.59 38.27
N VAL A 476 -14.09 27.82 37.24
CA VAL A 476 -12.72 28.35 37.42
C VAL A 476 -12.57 29.73 36.78
N LYS A 477 -13.16 30.73 37.43
CA LYS A 477 -12.69 32.13 37.57
C LYS A 477 -13.83 32.97 38.13
N THR A 478 -13.90 33.11 39.46
CA THR A 478 -13.47 34.32 40.19
C THR A 478 -13.91 34.20 41.66
N THR A 479 -13.04 33.69 42.54
CA THR A 479 -12.83 34.24 43.89
C THR A 479 -11.58 33.61 44.51
N SER A 480 -10.55 34.46 44.65
CA SER A 480 -9.60 34.56 45.75
C SER A 480 -9.29 33.32 46.63
N VAL A 481 -8.00 32.96 46.61
CA VAL A 481 -7.13 32.64 47.76
C VAL A 481 -7.58 31.51 48.71
N GLY A 482 -6.95 30.34 48.56
CA GLY A 482 -6.51 29.49 49.68
C GLY A 482 -7.57 28.79 50.54
N ALA A 483 -8.02 27.60 50.14
CA ALA A 483 -8.50 26.58 51.07
C ALA A 483 -8.26 25.18 50.49
N LYS A 484 -7.57 24.30 51.23
CA LYS A 484 -7.49 22.87 50.94
C LYS A 484 -8.91 22.30 50.89
N GLU A 485 -9.33 21.70 49.78
CA GLU A 485 -10.59 20.96 49.74
C GLU A 485 -10.58 19.85 50.80
N LYS A 486 -11.64 19.82 51.61
CA LYS A 486 -11.81 18.87 52.71
C LYS A 486 -12.13 17.49 52.13
N GLN A 487 -11.25 16.52 52.37
CA GLN A 487 -11.42 15.13 51.96
C GLN A 487 -12.77 14.58 52.47
N LYS A 488 -13.62 14.07 51.56
CA LYS A 488 -14.96 13.58 51.87
C LYS A 488 -14.90 12.24 52.61
N THR A 489 -15.85 12.03 53.51
CA THR A 489 -15.86 10.90 54.46
C THR A 489 -16.92 9.85 54.11
N VAL A 490 -16.57 8.57 54.22
CA VAL A 490 -17.46 7.44 53.86
C VAL A 490 -17.60 6.46 55.02
N LEU A 491 -18.82 5.97 55.25
CA LEU A 491 -19.10 4.78 56.07
C LEU A 491 -19.42 3.60 55.15
N ILE A 492 -18.70 2.49 55.31
CA ILE A 492 -18.90 1.27 54.54
C ILE A 492 -19.66 0.25 55.39
N VAL A 493 -20.75 -0.29 54.86
CA VAL A 493 -21.62 -1.25 55.56
C VAL A 493 -21.84 -2.48 54.68
N ASP A 494 -21.27 -3.61 55.09
CA ASP A 494 -21.36 -4.91 54.41
C ASP A 494 -20.98 -6.00 55.42
N ASP A 495 -21.69 -7.12 55.46
CA ASP A 495 -21.44 -8.20 56.41
C ASP A 495 -20.14 -8.98 56.09
N ALA A 496 -19.73 -8.97 54.82
CA ALA A 496 -18.51 -9.63 54.38
C ALA A 496 -17.27 -8.73 54.53
N LYS A 497 -16.34 -9.12 55.43
CA LYS A 497 -15.04 -8.43 55.63
C LYS A 497 -14.25 -8.21 54.32
N PHE A 498 -14.29 -9.18 53.41
CA PHE A 498 -13.63 -9.05 52.10
C PHE A 498 -14.23 -7.93 51.25
N MET A 499 -15.56 -7.76 51.26
CA MET A 499 -16.24 -6.72 50.50
C MET A 499 -15.97 -5.33 51.07
N ARG A 500 -15.92 -5.20 52.40
CA ARG A 500 -15.52 -3.93 53.04
C ARG A 500 -14.09 -3.54 52.69
N ASN A 501 -13.13 -4.47 52.72
CA ASN A 501 -11.76 -4.22 52.27
C ASN A 501 -11.69 -3.79 50.80
N LYS A 502 -12.48 -4.42 49.92
CA LYS A 502 -12.52 -4.06 48.50
C LYS A 502 -13.06 -2.65 48.29
N LEU A 503 -14.18 -2.29 48.94
CA LEU A 503 -14.76 -0.95 48.89
C LEU A 503 -13.82 0.10 49.49
N ARG A 504 -13.18 -0.21 50.62
CA ARG A 504 -12.18 0.66 51.24
C ARG A 504 -11.06 1.00 50.27
N ASN A 505 -10.43 -0.01 49.65
CA ASN A 505 -9.35 0.21 48.69
C ASN A 505 -9.79 1.08 47.51
N ILE A 506 -10.97 0.83 46.96
CA ILE A 506 -11.53 1.60 45.84
C ILE A 506 -11.73 3.07 46.25
N LEU A 507 -12.29 3.30 47.44
CA LEU A 507 -12.66 4.63 47.92
C LEU A 507 -11.44 5.45 48.40
N GLU A 508 -10.52 4.84 49.13
CA GLU A 508 -9.29 5.50 49.59
C GLU A 508 -8.40 5.89 48.40
N ASN A 509 -8.30 5.05 47.35
CA ASN A 509 -7.60 5.38 46.10
C ASN A 509 -8.29 6.54 45.33
N ALA A 510 -9.58 6.74 45.54
CA ALA A 510 -10.35 7.83 44.95
C ALA A 510 -10.43 9.08 45.85
N ASN A 511 -9.49 9.22 46.79
CA ASN A 511 -9.38 10.36 47.71
C ASN A 511 -10.58 10.52 48.67
N PHE A 512 -11.27 9.44 49.03
CA PHE A 512 -12.23 9.42 50.14
C PHE A 512 -11.56 8.94 51.43
N LYS A 513 -12.05 9.44 52.57
CA LYS A 513 -11.66 8.95 53.90
C LYS A 513 -12.71 8.00 54.44
N VAL A 514 -12.40 6.72 54.58
CA VAL A 514 -13.29 5.77 55.25
C VAL A 514 -13.24 6.02 56.76
N VAL A 515 -14.31 6.55 57.33
CA VAL A 515 -14.37 6.98 58.75
C VAL A 515 -14.82 5.87 59.69
N ALA A 516 -15.55 4.88 59.19
CA ALA A 516 -15.99 3.72 59.93
C ALA A 516 -16.42 2.59 58.98
N GLU A 517 -16.47 1.37 59.50
CA GLU A 517 -17.03 0.19 58.85
C GLU A 517 -18.05 -0.47 59.79
N ALA A 518 -19.15 -0.97 59.25
CA ALA A 518 -20.16 -1.72 60.00
C ALA A 518 -20.41 -3.09 59.36
N GLU A 519 -20.64 -4.10 60.19
CA GLU A 519 -20.90 -5.48 59.75
C GLU A 519 -22.40 -5.80 59.67
N ASP A 520 -23.24 -4.98 60.31
CA ASP A 520 -24.69 -5.11 60.24
C ASP A 520 -25.40 -3.75 60.29
N GLY A 521 -26.72 -3.79 60.06
CA GLY A 521 -27.56 -2.60 60.02
C GLY A 521 -27.67 -1.84 61.35
N ARG A 522 -27.55 -2.53 62.49
CA ARG A 522 -27.66 -1.89 63.82
C ARG A 522 -26.41 -1.05 64.10
N ASP A 523 -25.24 -1.63 63.83
CA ASP A 523 -23.96 -0.94 63.96
C ASP A 523 -23.85 0.23 62.99
N ALA A 524 -24.37 0.07 61.76
CA ALA A 524 -24.39 1.12 60.76
C ALA A 524 -25.12 2.39 61.22
N VAL A 525 -26.29 2.25 61.87
CA VAL A 525 -27.06 3.39 62.40
C VAL A 525 -26.28 4.09 63.53
N GLY A 526 -25.68 3.32 64.43
CA GLY A 526 -24.86 3.86 65.52
C GLY A 526 -23.63 4.61 65.02
N LEU A 527 -22.88 4.01 64.09
CA LEU A 527 -21.68 4.60 63.49
C LEU A 527 -22.00 5.80 62.60
N TYR A 528 -23.13 5.79 61.89
CA TYR A 528 -23.60 6.96 61.16
C TYR A 528 -23.83 8.15 62.09
N ASN A 529 -24.52 7.94 63.22
CA ASN A 529 -24.79 9.02 64.17
C ASN A 529 -23.50 9.54 64.84
N LYS A 530 -22.52 8.67 65.09
CA LYS A 530 -21.22 9.02 65.68
C LYS A 530 -20.30 9.77 64.72
N HIS A 531 -20.19 9.31 63.48
CA HIS A 531 -19.18 9.81 62.53
C HIS A 531 -19.70 10.82 61.51
N LYS A 532 -21.04 10.92 61.34
CA LYS A 532 -21.72 11.81 60.39
C LYS A 532 -21.01 11.85 59.02
N PRO A 533 -20.86 10.68 58.36
CA PRO A 533 -20.15 10.59 57.09
C PRO A 533 -20.85 11.37 55.98
N ASP A 534 -20.10 11.84 55.00
CA ASP A 534 -20.64 12.50 53.82
C ASP A 534 -21.52 11.55 52.98
N VAL A 535 -21.18 10.26 52.95
CA VAL A 535 -21.92 9.22 52.22
C VAL A 535 -21.78 7.86 52.90
N VAL A 536 -22.82 7.03 52.78
CA VAL A 536 -22.86 5.66 53.29
C VAL A 536 -23.02 4.70 52.12
N THR A 537 -22.17 3.67 52.04
CA THR A 537 -22.42 2.51 51.17
C THR A 537 -23.07 1.41 51.99
N MET A 538 -24.25 0.92 51.59
CA MET A 538 -25.08 0.04 52.41
C MET A 538 -25.45 -1.23 51.64
N ASP A 539 -24.96 -2.40 52.06
CA ASP A 539 -25.43 -3.67 51.51
C ASP A 539 -26.92 -3.89 51.82
N ILE A 540 -27.68 -4.41 50.86
CA ILE A 540 -29.12 -4.64 51.03
C ILE A 540 -29.38 -5.82 51.98
N THR A 541 -28.62 -6.90 51.83
CA THR A 541 -28.90 -8.17 52.52
C THR A 541 -27.81 -8.44 53.55
N MET A 542 -28.13 -8.23 54.83
CA MET A 542 -27.21 -8.43 55.96
C MET A 542 -27.92 -9.21 57.08
N PRO A 543 -27.18 -9.92 57.96
CA PRO A 543 -27.74 -10.55 59.15
C PRO A 543 -28.23 -9.50 60.18
N ASN A 544 -29.11 -9.93 61.09
CA ASN A 544 -29.77 -9.09 62.12
C ASN A 544 -30.71 -8.01 61.54
N VAL A 545 -30.15 -6.92 61.03
CA VAL A 545 -30.89 -5.77 60.51
C VAL A 545 -30.47 -5.54 59.06
N ASP A 546 -31.43 -5.66 58.13
CA ASP A 546 -31.17 -5.49 56.71
C ASP A 546 -30.89 -4.03 56.31
N GLY A 547 -30.31 -3.84 55.12
CA GLY A 547 -29.88 -2.52 54.64
C GLY A 547 -31.02 -1.53 54.41
N ILE A 548 -32.21 -1.99 54.05
CA ILE A 548 -33.37 -1.12 53.78
C ILE A 548 -33.95 -0.59 55.09
N THR A 549 -34.05 -1.46 56.11
CA THR A 549 -34.45 -1.10 57.47
C THR A 549 -33.46 -0.11 58.08
N SER A 550 -32.16 -0.34 57.85
CA SER A 550 -31.08 0.56 58.28
C SER A 550 -31.13 1.92 57.60
N LEU A 551 -31.37 1.94 56.29
CA LEU A 551 -31.59 3.16 55.52
C LEU A 551 -32.74 3.98 56.09
N ARG A 552 -33.89 3.36 56.38
CA ARG A 552 -35.05 4.05 56.97
C ARG A 552 -34.71 4.63 58.34
N ALA A 553 -33.97 3.89 59.18
CA ALA A 553 -33.54 4.37 60.48
C ALA A 553 -32.57 5.56 60.37
N ILE A 554 -31.59 5.49 59.47
CA ILE A 554 -30.67 6.60 59.17
C ILE A 554 -31.43 7.82 58.66
N LYS A 555 -32.36 7.65 57.72
CA LYS A 555 -33.19 8.75 57.18
C LYS A 555 -34.12 9.38 58.20
N LYS A 556 -34.55 8.63 59.22
CA LYS A 556 -35.35 9.15 60.34
C LYS A 556 -34.52 10.03 61.29
N ILE A 557 -33.22 9.74 61.40
CA ILE A 557 -32.26 10.53 62.19
C ILE A 557 -31.78 11.75 61.39
N ASP A 558 -31.50 11.56 60.10
CA ASP A 558 -31.05 12.60 59.19
C ASP A 558 -31.73 12.42 57.82
N PRO A 559 -32.77 13.21 57.51
CA PRO A 559 -33.43 13.17 56.20
C PRO A 559 -32.49 13.44 55.02
N LYS A 560 -31.39 14.17 55.25
CA LYS A 560 -30.38 14.52 54.25
C LYS A 560 -29.28 13.46 54.13
N ALA A 561 -29.31 12.38 54.92
CA ALA A 561 -28.33 11.31 54.84
C ALA A 561 -28.20 10.77 53.42
N ARG A 562 -26.97 10.70 52.91
CA ARG A 562 -26.68 10.26 51.55
C ARG A 562 -26.27 8.79 51.58
N VAL A 563 -27.17 7.91 51.13
CA VAL A 563 -26.97 6.46 51.19
C VAL A 563 -27.04 5.86 49.79
N VAL A 564 -26.01 5.11 49.41
CA VAL A 564 -25.91 4.33 48.17
C VAL A 564 -26.03 2.86 48.53
N MET A 565 -27.02 2.18 47.94
CA MET A 565 -27.25 0.76 48.22
C MET A 565 -26.28 -0.11 47.42
N ILE A 566 -25.84 -1.22 47.98
CA ILE A 566 -25.11 -2.25 47.26
C ILE A 566 -26.00 -3.49 47.19
N SER A 567 -26.26 -3.99 45.98
CA SER A 567 -27.23 -5.06 45.72
C SER A 567 -26.60 -6.22 44.97
N ALA A 568 -26.98 -7.46 45.28
CA ALA A 568 -26.70 -8.60 44.40
C ALA A 568 -27.54 -8.56 43.11
N LEU A 569 -27.04 -9.19 42.05
CA LEU A 569 -27.74 -9.35 40.77
C LEU A 569 -29.08 -10.09 40.98
N GLY A 570 -30.19 -9.54 40.46
CA GLY A 570 -31.51 -10.18 40.51
C GLY A 570 -32.48 -9.64 41.57
N GLN A 571 -32.07 -8.71 42.44
CA GLN A 571 -32.93 -8.15 43.50
C GLN A 571 -33.74 -6.91 43.05
N LYS A 572 -34.41 -6.98 41.90
CA LYS A 572 -35.09 -5.80 41.29
C LYS A 572 -36.15 -5.16 42.20
N ASP A 573 -36.90 -5.95 42.97
CA ASP A 573 -37.94 -5.43 43.86
C ASP A 573 -37.36 -4.75 45.10
N LYS A 574 -36.27 -5.29 45.66
CA LYS A 574 -35.56 -4.66 46.79
C LYS A 574 -34.90 -3.33 46.38
N VAL A 575 -34.42 -3.21 45.15
CA VAL A 575 -33.90 -1.95 44.62
C VAL A 575 -35.01 -0.89 44.58
N LYS A 576 -36.21 -1.23 44.11
CA LYS A 576 -37.37 -0.31 44.15
C LYS A 576 -37.73 0.10 45.57
N ASP A 577 -37.81 -0.84 46.51
CA ASP A 577 -38.11 -0.55 47.92
C ASP A 577 -37.06 0.36 48.55
N SER A 578 -35.79 0.22 48.17
CA SER A 578 -34.71 1.08 48.66
C SER A 578 -34.80 2.52 48.14
N ILE A 579 -35.22 2.71 46.89
CA ILE A 579 -35.46 4.05 46.32
C ILE A 579 -36.62 4.72 47.06
N ILE A 580 -37.72 4.00 47.30
CA ILE A 580 -38.87 4.50 48.08
C ILE A 580 -38.44 4.86 49.52
N ALA A 581 -37.52 4.09 50.11
CA ALA A 581 -36.96 4.35 51.43
C ALA A 581 -35.96 5.53 51.47
N GLY A 582 -35.67 6.18 50.33
CA GLY A 582 -34.83 7.37 50.24
C GLY A 582 -33.36 7.11 49.92
N ALA A 583 -33.02 5.94 49.37
CA ALA A 583 -31.68 5.71 48.80
C ALA A 583 -31.43 6.67 47.64
N MET A 584 -30.21 7.18 47.53
CA MET A 584 -29.86 8.11 46.46
C MET A 584 -29.45 7.41 45.18
N ASP A 585 -28.91 6.20 45.29
CA ASP A 585 -28.49 5.37 44.16
C ASP A 585 -28.20 3.93 44.60
N PHE A 586 -27.83 3.07 43.66
CA PHE A 586 -27.38 1.71 43.95
C PHE A 586 -26.21 1.25 43.07
N VAL A 587 -25.47 0.25 43.57
CA VAL A 587 -24.36 -0.43 42.90
C VAL A 587 -24.64 -1.93 42.89
N ILE A 588 -24.51 -2.58 41.73
CA ILE A 588 -24.75 -4.03 41.60
C ILE A 588 -23.45 -4.82 41.83
N LYS A 589 -23.47 -5.84 42.69
CA LYS A 589 -22.44 -6.88 42.85
C LYS A 589 -22.57 -7.93 41.73
N PRO A 590 -21.47 -8.34 41.06
CA PRO A 590 -20.10 -7.82 41.19
C PRO A 590 -19.96 -6.43 40.54
N PHE A 591 -19.33 -5.49 41.26
CA PHE A 591 -19.11 -4.12 40.78
C PHE A 591 -17.69 -3.90 40.25
N VAL A 592 -17.61 -2.99 39.28
CA VAL A 592 -16.38 -2.49 38.67
C VAL A 592 -15.91 -1.24 39.45
N PRO A 593 -14.64 -1.13 39.87
CA PRO A 593 -14.14 -0.05 40.72
C PRO A 593 -14.53 1.37 40.28
N GLU A 594 -14.44 1.63 38.98
CA GLU A 594 -14.72 2.94 38.38
C GLU A 594 -16.18 3.34 38.59
N LYS A 595 -17.11 2.37 38.54
CA LYS A 595 -18.54 2.62 38.74
C LYS A 595 -18.87 2.99 40.19
N VAL A 596 -18.16 2.38 41.15
CA VAL A 596 -18.29 2.69 42.59
C VAL A 596 -17.84 4.12 42.85
N VAL A 597 -16.68 4.50 42.31
CA VAL A 597 -16.13 5.86 42.46
C VAL A 597 -17.03 6.90 41.80
N GLU A 598 -17.51 6.65 40.58
CA GLU A 598 -18.42 7.53 39.84
C GLU A 598 -19.67 7.86 40.66
N ILE A 599 -20.37 6.82 41.15
CA ILE A 599 -21.62 6.99 41.90
C ILE A 599 -21.35 7.71 43.23
N ILE A 600 -20.36 7.24 44.00
CA ILE A 600 -20.10 7.80 45.33
C ILE A 600 -19.61 9.25 45.24
N SER A 601 -18.79 9.58 44.23
CA SER A 601 -18.34 10.96 43.99
C SER A 601 -19.49 11.88 43.60
N ARG A 602 -20.39 11.43 42.72
CA ARG A 602 -21.59 12.18 42.34
C ARG A 602 -22.53 12.43 43.53
N ILE A 603 -22.67 11.45 44.42
CA ILE A 603 -23.54 11.57 45.58
C ILE A 603 -22.89 12.44 46.67
N ALA A 604 -21.59 12.28 46.93
CA ALA A 604 -20.86 13.07 47.94
C ALA A 604 -20.65 14.55 47.55
N SER A 605 -20.74 14.90 46.25
CA SER A 605 -20.58 16.26 45.74
C SER A 605 -21.87 17.08 45.68
N LYS A 606 -23.05 16.46 45.78
CA LYS A 606 -24.34 17.18 45.90
C LYS A 606 -24.48 17.81 47.30
N ASP A 607 -23.93 19.01 47.47
CA ASP A 607 -24.65 20.20 47.98
C ASP A 607 -23.72 21.41 48.18
N ASP A 608 -24.02 22.50 47.46
CA ASP A 608 -23.97 23.89 47.92
C ASP A 608 -24.91 24.73 47.03
N GLY A 609 -26.16 24.93 47.47
CA GLY A 609 -27.00 26.08 47.08
C GLY A 609 -28.06 25.90 45.98
N LYS A 610 -29.29 25.54 46.36
CA LYS A 610 -30.56 26.30 46.19
C LYS A 610 -31.78 25.40 46.37
N GLU A 611 -32.18 25.23 47.63
CA GLU A 611 -33.61 25.24 47.99
C GLU A 611 -33.89 26.64 48.54
N ALA A 612 -34.56 27.49 47.76
CA ALA A 612 -35.26 28.68 48.22
C ALA A 612 -36.18 29.23 47.12
N ALA A 613 -37.50 29.17 47.37
CA ALA A 613 -38.58 30.04 46.88
C ALA A 613 -38.75 30.18 45.34
N GLN A 614 -39.88 29.87 44.71
CA GLN A 614 -41.31 29.92 45.03
C GLN A 614 -42.04 28.84 44.23
#